data_AF-A0A925PB06-F1
#
_entry.id   AF-A0A925PB06-F1
#
_cell.length_a   1.000
_cell.length_b   1.000
_cell.length_c   1.000
_cell.angle_alpha   90.00
_cell.angle_beta   90.00
_cell.angle_gamma   90.00
#
_symmetry.space_group_name_H-M   'P 1'
#
loop_
_entity.id
_entity.type
_entity.pdbx_description
1 polymer ?
#
loop_
_entity_poly.entity_id
_entity_poly.type
_entity_poly.pdbx_seq_one_letter_code
_entity_poly.pdbx_strand_id
1 'polypeptide(L)'
;MTAAPDSSLATLWCPAPNRETRRNGLPPDMLILHYTGMDSAEAALDWLTRQESGVSCHYFVDEEGRIAQLVAEQERAWHAGQSRWAGETDL
;
A
#
# COMPACT_ATOMS: atom_id res chain seq x y z
N MET A 1 -14.46 -9.14 8.13
CA MET A 1 -14.72 -9.63 6.77
C MET A 1 -13.36 -9.93 6.17
N THR A 2 -13.03 -11.20 5.97
CA THR A 2 -11.76 -11.61 5.36
C THR A 2 -11.89 -11.38 3.85
N ALA A 3 -11.60 -10.16 3.42
CA ALA A 3 -11.71 -9.76 2.03
C ALA A 3 -10.55 -10.37 1.24
N ALA A 4 -10.90 -11.04 0.14
CA ALA A 4 -9.94 -11.32 -0.91
C ALA A 4 -9.37 -9.99 -1.45
N PRO A 5 -8.20 -10.01 -2.12
CA PRO A 5 -7.67 -8.81 -2.73
C PRO A 5 -8.65 -8.17 -3.73
N ASP A 6 -8.65 -6.84 -3.82
CA ASP A 6 -9.52 -6.05 -4.70
C ASP A 6 -9.20 -6.32 -6.19
N SER A 7 -7.92 -6.58 -6.49
CA SER A 7 -7.45 -6.99 -7.82
C SER A 7 -7.26 -8.50 -7.89
N SER A 8 -7.75 -9.12 -8.96
CA SER A 8 -7.52 -10.55 -9.25
C SER A 8 -6.07 -10.90 -9.56
N LEU A 9 -5.22 -9.89 -9.80
CA LEU A 9 -3.78 -10.08 -9.99
C LEU A 9 -3.04 -10.25 -8.66
N ALA A 10 -3.59 -9.72 -7.56
CA ALA A 10 -3.06 -9.92 -6.23
C ALA A 10 -3.51 -11.28 -5.69
N THR A 11 -2.57 -12.22 -5.56
CA THR A 11 -2.86 -13.57 -5.09
C THR A 11 -2.65 -13.72 -3.59
N LEU A 12 -2.08 -12.71 -2.94
CA LEU A 12 -1.80 -12.69 -1.51
C LEU A 12 -2.50 -11.50 -0.84
N TRP A 13 -3.14 -11.76 0.30
CA TRP A 13 -3.68 -10.74 1.19
C TRP A 13 -2.85 -10.68 2.48
N CYS A 14 -2.13 -9.57 2.68
CA CYS A 14 -1.17 -9.38 3.76
C CYS A 14 -1.48 -8.07 4.50
N PRO A 15 -2.55 -8.00 5.32
CA PRO A 15 -3.10 -6.74 5.81
C PRO A 15 -2.09 -5.93 6.64
N ALA A 16 -1.78 -4.71 6.20
CA ALA A 16 -0.97 -3.76 6.97
C ALA A 16 -1.83 -3.00 8.00
N PRO A 17 -1.35 -2.75 9.22
CA PRO A 17 -2.11 -2.01 10.24
C PRO A 17 -2.12 -0.49 9.98
N ASN A 18 -1.11 0.02 9.28
CA ASN A 18 -0.91 1.45 9.02
C ASN A 18 -1.81 1.90 7.86
N ARG A 19 -3.05 2.25 8.17
CA ARG A 19 -4.05 2.69 7.20
C ARG A 19 -5.06 3.59 7.86
N GLU A 20 -5.82 4.32 7.07
CA GLU A 20 -6.94 5.12 7.56
C GLU A 20 -8.04 5.27 6.50
N THR A 21 -9.17 5.86 6.86
CA THR A 21 -10.22 6.19 5.90
C THR A 21 -9.71 7.21 4.88
N ARG A 22 -10.01 7.01 3.58
CA ARG A 22 -9.69 8.00 2.55
C ARG A 22 -10.32 9.35 2.85
N ARG A 23 -9.55 10.43 2.63
CA ARG A 23 -10.07 11.78 2.73
C ARG A 23 -11.19 11.98 1.71
N ASN A 24 -12.27 12.61 2.16
CA ASN A 24 -13.46 12.91 1.35
C ASN A 24 -14.16 11.68 0.73
N GLY A 25 -13.76 10.44 1.09
CA GLY A 25 -14.33 9.21 0.54
C GLY A 25 -14.14 9.06 -0.98
N LEU A 26 -13.19 9.78 -1.58
CA LEU A 26 -12.93 9.71 -3.02
C LEU A 26 -12.20 8.41 -3.38
N PRO A 27 -12.50 7.80 -4.54
CA PRO A 27 -11.73 6.66 -5.03
C PRO A 27 -10.29 7.08 -5.40
N PRO A 28 -9.34 6.13 -5.45
CA PRO A 28 -8.01 6.41 -6.00
C PRO A 28 -8.09 6.88 -7.46
N ASP A 29 -7.32 7.90 -7.82
CA ASP A 29 -7.24 8.49 -9.16
C ASP A 29 -5.80 8.58 -9.70
N MET A 30 -4.82 8.14 -8.92
CA MET A 30 -3.40 8.20 -9.24
C MET A 30 -2.71 6.87 -8.89
N LEU A 31 -1.73 6.50 -9.70
CA LEU A 31 -0.76 5.45 -9.37
C LEU A 31 0.57 6.10 -8.94
N ILE A 32 1.00 5.83 -7.72
CA ILE A 32 2.29 6.29 -7.18
C ILE A 32 3.20 5.07 -7.04
N LEU A 33 4.28 5.05 -7.80
CA LEU A 33 5.26 3.96 -7.80
C LEU A 33 6.38 4.26 -6.81
N HIS A 34 6.63 3.32 -5.91
CA HIS A 34 7.72 3.36 -4.95
C HIS A 34 8.62 2.14 -5.15
N TYR A 35 9.90 2.28 -4.79
CA TYR A 35 10.79 1.14 -4.54
C TYR A 35 11.11 1.10 -3.05
N THR A 36 11.19 -0.10 -2.45
CA THR A 36 11.30 -0.25 -0.99
C THR A 36 12.70 0.05 -0.45
N GLY A 37 13.73 -0.17 -1.26
CA GLY A 37 15.13 0.03 -0.86
C GLY A 37 15.60 -0.93 0.22
N MET A 38 14.94 -2.08 0.35
CA MET A 38 15.20 -3.13 1.35
C MET A 38 16.06 -4.25 0.75
N ASP A 39 16.76 -5.00 1.61
CA ASP A 39 17.66 -6.08 1.19
C ASP A 39 16.95 -7.28 0.55
N SER A 40 15.67 -7.51 0.86
CA SER A 40 14.86 -8.56 0.23
C SER A 40 13.37 -8.22 0.21
N ALA A 41 12.63 -8.90 -0.67
CA ALA A 41 11.18 -8.79 -0.76
C ALA A 41 10.49 -9.24 0.55
N GLU A 42 10.98 -10.30 1.19
CA GLU A 42 10.45 -10.78 2.46
C GLU A 42 10.66 -9.77 3.58
N ALA A 43 11.84 -9.16 3.66
CA ALA A 43 12.13 -8.12 4.65
C ALA A 43 11.22 -6.89 4.43
N ALA A 44 11.02 -6.49 3.17
CA ALA A 44 10.12 -5.39 2.81
C ALA A 44 8.67 -5.68 3.22
N LEU A 45 8.17 -6.87 2.90
CA LEU A 45 6.79 -7.27 3.22
C LEU A 45 6.58 -7.39 4.75
N ASP A 46 7.55 -7.94 5.48
CA ASP A 46 7.52 -7.96 6.96
C ASP A 46 7.45 -6.53 7.52
N TRP A 47 8.32 -5.64 7.07
CA TRP A 47 8.34 -4.26 7.55
C TRP A 47 7.04 -3.51 7.25
N LEU A 48 6.50 -3.62 6.02
CA LEU A 48 5.27 -2.93 5.61
C LEU A 48 4.02 -3.42 6.34
N THR A 49 4.07 -4.59 6.98
CA THR A 49 2.94 -5.16 7.74
C THR A 49 3.07 -4.95 9.26
N ARG A 50 4.12 -4.26 9.72
CA ARG A 50 4.34 -3.90 11.12
C ARG A 50 3.73 -2.57 11.48
N GLN A 51 3.10 -2.47 12.65
CA GLN A 51 2.52 -1.21 13.13
C GLN A 51 3.61 -0.16 13.39
N GLU A 52 4.75 -0.60 13.93
CA GLU A 52 5.88 0.25 14.24
C GLU A 52 6.56 0.88 13.01
N SER A 53 6.29 0.38 11.80
CA SER A 53 6.87 0.94 10.57
C SER A 53 6.35 2.35 10.28
N GLY A 54 5.15 2.69 10.73
CA GLY A 54 4.47 3.96 10.40
C GLY A 54 4.20 4.15 8.91
N VAL A 55 4.37 3.11 8.10
CA VAL A 55 4.18 3.14 6.64
C VAL A 55 3.45 1.88 6.17
N SER A 56 2.88 1.94 4.97
CA SER A 56 2.27 0.81 4.27
C SER A 56 2.13 1.15 2.78
N CYS A 57 1.72 0.18 1.96
CA CYS A 57 1.32 0.43 0.58
C CYS A 57 0.01 -0.31 0.27
N HIS A 58 -0.60 -0.01 -0.88
CA HIS A 58 -1.76 -0.77 -1.36
C HIS A 58 -1.33 -2.13 -1.89
N TYR A 59 -0.40 -2.13 -2.83
CA TYR A 59 0.12 -3.33 -3.49
C TYR A 59 1.64 -3.38 -3.35
N PHE A 60 2.15 -4.59 -3.09
CA PHE A 60 3.56 -4.92 -3.08
C PHE A 60 3.80 -5.94 -4.20
N VAL A 61 4.76 -5.64 -5.08
CA VAL A 61 5.17 -6.49 -6.19
C VAL A 61 6.63 -6.83 -5.98
N ASP A 62 6.96 -8.11 -5.91
CA ASP A 62 8.35 -8.56 -5.78
C ASP A 62 9.05 -8.81 -7.12
N GLU A 63 10.33 -9.17 -7.07
CA GLU A 63 11.15 -9.39 -8.26
C GLU A 63 10.71 -10.61 -9.09
N GLU A 64 9.96 -11.54 -8.51
CA GLU A 64 9.35 -12.68 -9.22
C GLU A 64 7.97 -12.34 -9.82
N GLY A 65 7.47 -11.13 -9.58
CA GLY A 65 6.17 -10.67 -10.05
C GLY A 65 4.98 -11.16 -9.21
N ARG A 66 5.22 -11.69 -8.00
CA ARG A 66 4.15 -12.01 -7.06
C ARG A 66 3.58 -10.70 -6.52
N ILE A 67 2.26 -10.64 -6.38
CA ILE A 67 1.56 -9.44 -5.94
C ILE A 67 0.82 -9.74 -4.63
N ALA A 68 1.17 -8.99 -3.60
CA ALA A 68 0.45 -8.95 -2.34
C ALA A 68 -0.31 -7.63 -2.22
N GLN A 69 -1.56 -7.70 -1.76
CA GLN A 69 -2.29 -6.50 -1.35
C GLN A 69 -2.24 -6.37 0.18
N LEU A 70 -1.83 -5.18 0.64
CA LEU A 70 -1.61 -4.88 2.05
C LEU A 70 -2.70 -3.96 2.61
N VAL A 71 -3.22 -3.04 1.80
CA VAL A 71 -4.30 -2.13 2.17
C VAL A 71 -5.34 -2.11 1.06
N ALA A 72 -6.60 -2.29 1.45
CA ALA A 72 -7.72 -2.28 0.52
C ALA A 72 -7.87 -0.90 -0.14
N GLU A 73 -8.29 -0.86 -1.41
CA GLU A 73 -8.31 0.38 -2.21
C GLU A 73 -9.27 1.44 -1.64
N GLN A 74 -10.31 1.05 -0.91
CA GLN A 74 -11.24 1.94 -0.21
C GLN A 74 -10.63 2.63 1.03
N GLU A 75 -9.51 2.11 1.54
CA GLU A 75 -8.75 2.72 2.63
C GLU A 75 -7.57 3.50 2.04
N ARG A 76 -6.88 4.30 2.86
CA ARG A 76 -5.67 5.03 2.51
C ARG A 76 -4.48 4.36 3.16
N ALA A 77 -3.52 3.91 2.36
CA ALA A 77 -2.21 3.46 2.83
C ALA A 77 -1.30 4.66 3.17
N TRP A 78 -0.29 4.45 4.02
CA TRP A 78 0.64 5.49 4.45
C TRP A 78 1.97 5.35 3.69
N HIS A 79 2.03 5.86 2.45
CA HIS A 79 3.22 5.71 1.59
C HIS A 79 3.87 7.03 1.11
N ALA A 80 3.09 8.10 0.90
CA ALA A 80 3.62 9.28 0.20
C ALA A 80 4.20 10.38 1.11
N GLY A 81 3.92 10.33 2.42
CA GLY A 81 4.37 11.35 3.37
C GLY A 81 3.92 12.77 2.99
N GLN A 82 4.76 13.78 3.25
CA GLN A 82 4.49 15.15 2.79
C GLN A 82 4.71 15.26 1.28
N SER A 83 3.61 15.26 0.52
CA SER A 83 3.61 15.16 -0.93
C SER A 83 2.75 16.25 -1.57
N ARG A 84 3.05 16.60 -2.84
CA ARG A 84 2.25 17.53 -3.65
C ARG A 84 2.40 17.21 -5.14
N TRP A 85 1.29 17.16 -5.87
CA TRP A 85 1.26 17.01 -7.33
C TRP A 85 0.04 17.70 -7.92
N ALA A 86 0.21 18.44 -9.02
CA ALA A 86 -0.88 19.07 -9.77
C ALA A 86 -1.87 19.93 -8.94
N GLY A 87 -1.44 20.49 -7.81
CA GLY A 87 -2.28 21.28 -6.90
C GLY A 87 -2.82 20.49 -5.71
N GLU A 88 -2.81 19.16 -5.78
CA GLU A 88 -3.16 18.26 -4.67
C GLU A 88 -1.99 18.14 -3.68
N THR A 89 -2.30 18.01 -2.40
CA THR A 89 -1.32 17.83 -1.30
C THR A 89 -1.73 16.67 -0.41
N ASP A 90 -0.77 16.05 0.27
CA ASP A 90 -1.03 14.86 1.12
C ASP A 90 -1.65 13.71 0.31
N LEU A 91 -0.98 13.42 -0.81
CA LEU A 91 -1.24 12.28 -1.68
C LEU A 91 -1.10 10.96 -0.91
#